data_AF-A0A950W4B8-F1
#
_entry.id   AF-A0A950W4B8-F1
#
_cell.length_a   1.000
_cell.length_b   1.000
_cell.length_c   1.000
_cell.angle_alpha   90.00
_cell.angle_beta   90.00
_cell.angle_gamma   90.00
#
_symmetry.space_group_name_H-M   'P 1'
#
loop_
_entity.id
_entity.type
_entity.pdbx_description
1 polymer ?
#
loop_
_entity_poly.entity_id
_entity_poly.type
_entity_poly.pdbx_seq_one_letter_code
_entity_poly.pdbx_strand_id
1 'polypeptide(L)' 'MSDPGAFLAMGGYAGFVWPAYGIAFAALGGLAAYSWRRYRASVLELERLQQQRGRRR' A
#
# COMPACT_ATOMS: atom_id res chain seq x y z
N MET A 1 30.56 12.91 5.28
CA MET A 1 29.32 13.30 4.59
C MET A 1 28.82 12.04 3.93
N SER A 2 27.70 11.45 4.36
CA SER A 2 27.26 10.14 3.84
C SER A 2 26.68 10.32 2.45
N ASP A 3 27.36 9.82 1.43
CA ASP A 3 26.96 9.98 0.03
C ASP A 3 25.81 8.99 -0.24
N PRO A 4 24.54 9.44 -0.42
CA PRO A 4 23.44 8.53 -0.74
C PRO A 4 23.69 7.74 -2.03
N GLY A 5 24.55 8.25 -2.91
CA GLY A 5 25.00 7.56 -4.13
C GLY A 5 25.89 6.35 -3.88
N ALA A 6 26.69 6.30 -2.81
CA ALA A 6 27.58 5.18 -2.51
C ALA A 6 26.80 3.91 -2.08
N PHE A 7 25.66 4.09 -1.41
CA PHE A 7 24.76 2.99 -1.02
C PHE A 7 23.94 2.46 -2.20
N LEU A 8 23.58 3.33 -3.15
CA LEU A 8 23.01 2.91 -4.45
C LEU A 8 24.08 2.37 -5.40
N ALA A 9 25.36 2.51 -5.09
CA ALA A 9 26.47 2.06 -5.90
C ALA A 9 27.34 1.04 -5.13
N MET A 10 26.72 0.03 -4.51
CA MET A 10 27.44 -1.21 -4.19
C MET A 10 27.80 -1.92 -5.51
N GLY A 11 28.89 -1.50 -6.16
CA GLY A 11 29.60 -2.26 -7.19
C GLY A 11 28.79 -2.75 -8.39
N GLY A 12 27.89 -1.92 -8.97
CA GLY A 12 27.26 -2.21 -10.26
C GLY A 12 25.97 -3.05 -10.25
N TYR A 13 25.58 -3.67 -9.13
CA TYR A 13 24.39 -4.54 -9.06
C TYR A 13 23.08 -3.85 -8.68
N ALA A 14 23.14 -2.62 -8.20
CA ALA A 14 21.95 -1.90 -7.74
C ALA A 14 20.88 -1.72 -8.83
N GLY A 15 21.29 -1.58 -10.09
CA GLY A 15 20.37 -1.53 -11.23
C GLY A 15 19.48 -2.76 -11.39
N PHE A 16 19.91 -3.93 -10.87
CA PHE A 16 19.12 -5.18 -10.89
C PHE A 16 18.31 -5.40 -9.61
N VAL A 17 18.81 -4.93 -8.46
CA VAL A 17 18.20 -5.13 -7.15
C VAL A 17 17.01 -4.19 -6.93
N TRP A 18 17.14 -2.92 -7.30
CA TRP A 18 16.08 -1.92 -7.15
C TRP A 18 14.78 -2.28 -7.88
N PRO A 19 14.79 -2.78 -9.13
CA PRO A 19 13.57 -3.24 -9.79
C PRO A 19 12.88 -4.39 -9.05
N ALA A 20 13.64 -5.36 -8.52
CA ALA A 20 13.08 -6.49 -7.77
C ALA A 20 12.39 -6.02 -6.49
N TYR A 21 13.02 -5.11 -5.74
CA TYR A 21 12.40 -4.47 -4.59
C TYR A 21 11.21 -3.58 -4.98
N GLY A 22 11.29 -2.87 -6.11
CA GLY A 22 10.18 -2.07 -6.65
C GLY A 22 8.96 -2.92 -6.98
N ILE A 23 9.15 -4.09 -7.59
CA ILE A 23 8.08 -5.04 -7.89
C ILE A 23 7.50 -5.62 -6.59
N ALA A 24 8.35 -6.03 -5.65
CA ALA A 24 7.89 -6.55 -4.35
C ALA A 24 7.09 -5.49 -3.57
N PHE A 25 7.57 -4.24 -3.55
CA PHE A 25 6.89 -3.13 -2.92
C PHE A 25 5.58 -2.78 -3.64
N ALA A 26 5.55 -2.85 -4.97
CA ALA A 26 4.33 -2.65 -5.75
C ALA A 26 3.31 -3.78 -5.52
N ALA A 27 3.75 -5.03 -5.37
CA ALA A 27 2.88 -6.15 -5.05
C ALA A 27 2.27 -6.01 -3.65
N LEU A 28 3.12 -5.75 -2.64
CA LEU A 28 2.67 -5.55 -1.26
C LEU A 28 1.81 -4.30 -1.12
N GLY A 29 2.23 -3.18 -1.69
CA GLY A 29 1.49 -1.92 -1.70
C GLY A 29 0.17 -2.03 -2.47
N GLY A 30 0.15 -2.73 -3.60
CA GLY A 30 -1.05 -3.01 -4.39
C GLY A 30 -2.04 -3.88 -3.64
N LEU A 31 -1.57 -4.94 -2.98
CA LEU A 31 -2.41 -5.82 -2.16
C LEU A 31 -2.94 -5.09 -0.92
N ALA A 32 -2.10 -4.31 -0.26
CA ALA A 32 -2.49 -3.47 0.86
C ALA A 32 -3.54 -2.43 0.43
N ALA A 33 -3.32 -1.74 -0.68
CA ALA A 33 -4.25 -0.77 -1.25
C ALA A 33 -5.57 -1.42 -1.66
N TYR A 34 -5.54 -2.61 -2.26
CA TYR A 34 -6.73 -3.38 -2.62
C TYR A 34 -7.53 -3.78 -1.38
N SER A 35 -6.84 -4.31 -0.35
CA SER A 35 -7.44 -4.65 0.93
C SER A 35 -8.07 -3.43 1.59
N TRP A 36 -7.36 -2.29 1.60
CA TRP A 36 -7.87 -1.04 2.17
C TRP A 36 -9.07 -0.50 1.40
N ARG A 37 -9.06 -0.57 0.07
CA ARG A 37 -10.20 -0.16 -0.76
C ARG A 37 -11.42 -1.02 -0.47
N ARG A 38 -11.24 -2.33 -0.37
CA ARG A 38 -12.32 -3.27 -0.04
C ARG A 38 -12.84 -3.04 1.38
N TYR A 39 -11.95 -2.83 2.35
CA TYR A 39 -12.30 -2.52 3.72
C TYR A 39 -13.11 -1.22 3.81
N ARG A 40 -12.66 -0.13 3.15
CA ARG A 40 -13.40 1.13 3.11
C ARG A 40 -14.76 1.01 2.44
N ALA A 41 -14.88 0.19 1.39
CA ALA A 41 -16.17 -0.08 0.75
C ALA A 41 -17.13 -0.78 1.71
N SER A 42 -16.65 -1.78 2.46
CA SER A 42 -17.45 -2.47 3.47
C SER A 42 -17.84 -1.57 4.64
N VAL A 43 -16.94 -0.69 5.10
CA VAL A 43 -17.23 0.27 6.18
C VAL A 43 -18.29 1.29 5.76
N LEU A 44 -18.22 1.84 4.55
CA LEU A 44 -19.22 2.75 4.01
C LEU A 44 -20.61 2.11 3.90
N GLU A 45 -20.67 0.85 3.50
CA GLU A 45 -21.92 0.09 3.41
C GLU A 45 -22.53 -0.14 4.82
N LEU A 46 -21.68 -0.48 5.80
CA LEU A 46 -22.08 -0.65 7.20
C LEU A 46 -22.57 0.65 7.82
N GLU A 47 -21.91 1.78 7.58
CA GLU A 47 -22.35 3.10 8.05
C GLU A 47 -23.72 3.49 7.48
N ARG A 48 -23.95 3.24 6.17
CA ARG A 48 -25.26 3.47 5.55
C ARG A 48 -26.37 2.66 6.21
N LEU A 49 -26.12 1.38 6.48
CA LEU A 49 -27.11 0.51 7.11
C LEU A 49 -27.35 0.85 8.59
N GLN A 50 -26.30 1.26 9.32
CA GLN A 50 -26.42 1.74 10.70
C GLN A 50 -27.22 3.04 10.78
N GLN A 51 -27.00 4.00 9.87
CA GLN A 51 -27.79 5.24 9.85
C GLN A 51 -29.29 4.97 9.60
N GLN A 52 -29.63 4.01 8.73
CA GLN A 52 -31.02 3.63 8.50
C GLN A 52 -31.67 2.92 9.70
N ARG A 53 -30.89 2.11 10.45
CA ARG A 53 -31.37 1.46 11.67
C ARG A 53 -31.51 2.43 12.85
N GLY A 54 -30.59 3.38 13.01
CA GLY A 54 -30.65 4.40 14.05
C GLY A 54 -31.84 5.36 13.89
N ARG A 55 -32.29 5.61 12.65
CA ARG A 55 -33.47 6.44 12.34
C ARG A 55 -34.82 5.79 12.71
N ARG A 56 -34.84 4.48 13.00
CA ARG A 56 -36.06 3.71 13.30
C ARG A 56 -36.28 3.42 14.80
N ARG A 57 -35.41 3.89 15.70
CA ARG A 57 -35.62 3.82 17.15
C ARG A 57 -35.90 5.20 17.73
#